data_AF-A0A3B8MH23-F1
#
_entry.id   AF-A0A3B8MH23-F1
#
_cell.length_a   1.000
_cell.length_b   1.000
_cell.length_c   1.000
_cell.angle_alpha   90.00
_cell.angle_beta   90.00
_cell.angle_gamma   90.00
#
_symmetry.space_group_name_H-M   'P 1'
#
loop_
_entity.id
_entity.type
_entity.pdbx_description
1 polymer ?
#
loop_
_entity_poly.entity_id
_entity_poly.type
_entity_poly.pdbx_seq_one_letter_code
_entity_poly.pdbx_strand_id
1 'polypeptide(L)'
;MVVTLLAATMALPLPDDFNPKMNTRQQVRGEQTLQQSREAASLAKNLVANGTQEDIALAVKVLDALFSCQDTDPESRIYGNYIWYYEDEGVRDPNGAAFCLASLLPMMLDHEERLPKEARGKMRESIRLALAAVANIDVTQMYTNIAVKDFSNTILGGQLLKDPALLERGNRKLVEWMQLTDAHGIPVDYNSPTYYRVSLRARFQLVHYATDPAVK
;
A
#
# COMPACT_ATOMS: atom_id res chain seq x y z
N MET A 1 -16.48 17.13 5.93
CA MET A 1 -15.87 17.95 7.01
C MET A 1 -14.38 17.78 6.87
N VAL A 2 -13.65 18.77 6.35
CA VAL A 2 -12.18 18.70 6.24
C VAL A 2 -11.65 18.89 7.66
N VAL A 3 -11.31 17.79 8.32
CA VAL A 3 -10.55 17.86 9.56
C VAL A 3 -9.12 18.21 9.13
N THR A 4 -8.78 19.48 9.16
CA THR A 4 -7.38 19.90 9.06
C THR A 4 -6.70 19.43 10.34
N LEU A 5 -6.20 18.19 10.35
CA LEU A 5 -5.34 17.69 11.41
C LEU A 5 -4.12 18.62 11.44
N LEU A 6 -4.04 19.44 12.49
CA LEU A 6 -2.84 20.20 12.83
C LEU A 6 -1.66 19.23 12.87
N ALA A 7 -0.53 19.62 12.27
CA ALA A 7 0.71 18.88 12.46
C ALA A 7 1.02 18.79 13.96
N ALA A 8 1.58 17.67 14.40
CA ALA A 8 2.04 17.53 15.77
C ALA A 8 3.13 18.56 16.09
N THR A 9 3.36 18.82 17.38
CA THR A 9 4.40 19.75 17.85
C THR A 9 5.75 19.08 18.06
N MET A 10 5.80 17.74 18.07
CA MET A 10 7.01 16.96 18.28
C MET A 10 7.12 15.86 17.22
N ALA A 11 8.34 15.60 16.76
CA ALA A 11 8.63 14.52 15.83
C ALA A 11 8.32 13.15 16.45
N LEU A 12 7.98 12.17 15.61
CA LEU A 12 7.73 10.82 16.09
C LEU A 12 9.01 10.19 16.63
N PRO A 13 8.95 9.51 17.80
CA PRO A 13 10.06 8.67 18.23
C PRO A 13 10.25 7.55 17.20
N LEU A 14 11.49 7.40 16.74
CA LEU A 14 11.83 6.29 15.85
C LEU A 14 11.84 4.98 16.63
N PRO A 15 11.42 3.87 16.00
CA PRO A 15 11.46 2.57 16.66
C PRO A 15 12.90 2.12 16.90
N ASP A 16 13.13 1.32 17.94
CA ASP A 16 14.48 0.86 18.35
C ASP A 16 15.21 0.07 17.24
N ASP A 17 14.47 -0.52 16.32
CA ASP A 17 14.97 -1.25 15.16
C ASP A 17 15.04 -0.41 13.88
N PHE A 18 15.01 0.93 13.98
CA PHE A 18 15.25 1.80 12.83
C PHE A 18 16.71 1.73 12.37
N ASN A 19 16.91 1.43 11.09
CA ASN A 19 18.21 1.46 10.44
C ASN A 19 18.39 2.78 9.66
N PRO A 20 19.21 3.72 10.15
CA PRO A 20 19.39 5.02 9.51
C PRO A 20 20.14 4.94 8.17
N LYS A 21 20.86 3.85 7.88
CA LYS A 21 21.54 3.67 6.59
C LYS A 21 20.55 3.29 5.49
N MET A 22 19.51 2.54 5.86
CA MET A 22 18.50 1.99 4.93
C MET A 22 17.20 2.78 4.95
N ASN A 23 17.07 3.76 5.84
CA ASN A 23 15.88 4.59 6.05
C ASN A 23 14.61 3.76 6.26
N THR A 24 14.70 2.67 7.02
CA THR A 24 13.54 1.82 7.36
C THR A 24 13.86 0.93 8.57
N ARG A 25 12.88 0.17 9.05
CA ARG A 25 13.04 -0.79 10.14
C ARG A 25 13.80 -2.02 9.66
N GLN A 26 14.69 -2.54 10.51
CA GLN A 26 15.40 -3.79 10.29
C GLN A 26 14.76 -4.93 11.06
N GLN A 27 14.73 -6.11 10.46
CA GLN A 27 14.27 -7.34 11.09
C GLN A 27 15.43 -8.34 11.12
N VAL A 28 15.73 -8.86 12.31
CA VAL A 28 16.68 -9.97 12.46
C VAL A 28 15.94 -11.30 12.23
N ARG A 29 16.43 -12.11 11.28
CA ARG A 29 15.94 -13.45 10.95
C ARG A 29 17.10 -14.42 10.88
N GLY A 30 17.34 -15.15 11.97
CA GLY A 30 18.53 -15.98 12.09
C GLY A 30 19.79 -15.10 12.05
N GLU A 31 20.69 -15.39 11.12
CA GLU A 31 21.94 -14.64 10.91
C GLU A 31 21.77 -13.42 9.98
N GLN A 32 20.59 -13.24 9.38
CA GLN A 32 20.32 -12.15 8.45
C GLN A 32 19.66 -10.96 9.15
N THR A 33 20.07 -9.75 8.77
CA THR A 33 19.37 -8.51 9.09
C THR A 33 18.75 -8.01 7.79
N LEU A 34 17.42 -7.98 7.71
CA LEU A 34 16.67 -7.68 6.49
C LEU A 34 15.82 -6.43 6.64
N GLN A 35 15.47 -5.76 5.55
CA GLN A 35 14.54 -4.63 5.55
C GLN A 35 13.37 -4.87 4.62
N GLN A 36 12.14 -4.61 5.07
CA GLN A 36 10.93 -4.87 4.28
C GLN A 36 10.37 -3.59 3.64
N SER A 37 10.07 -3.64 2.35
CA SER A 37 9.43 -2.54 1.60
C SER A 37 8.11 -2.10 2.21
N ARG A 38 7.25 -3.06 2.59
CA ARG A 38 5.97 -2.74 3.26
C ARG A 38 6.13 -2.02 4.61
N GLU A 39 7.22 -2.26 5.34
CA GLU A 39 7.47 -1.59 6.63
C GLU A 39 7.98 -0.16 6.39
N ALA A 40 8.76 0.07 5.33
CA ALA A 40 9.11 1.42 4.88
C ALA A 40 7.85 2.21 4.48
N ALA A 41 6.93 1.61 3.72
CA ALA A 41 5.65 2.24 3.36
C ALA A 41 4.80 2.59 4.59
N SER A 42 4.77 1.70 5.59
CA SER A 42 4.07 1.93 6.88
C SER A 42 4.71 3.07 7.69
N LEU A 43 6.05 3.09 7.79
CA LEU A 43 6.79 4.13 8.48
C LEU A 43 6.56 5.50 7.82
N ALA A 44 6.67 5.57 6.49
CA ALA A 44 6.41 6.80 5.74
C ALA A 44 5.00 7.34 5.99
N LYS A 45 3.98 6.47 5.96
CA LYS A 45 2.60 6.85 6.29
C LYS A 45 2.51 7.53 7.66
N ASN A 46 3.12 6.94 8.68
CA ASN A 46 3.05 7.46 10.06
C ASN A 46 3.79 8.80 10.19
N LEU A 47 4.97 8.94 9.59
CA LEU A 47 5.74 10.19 9.59
C LEU A 47 4.96 11.33 8.90
N VAL A 48 4.38 11.06 7.72
CA VAL A 48 3.55 12.04 7.00
C VAL A 48 2.29 12.40 7.80
N ALA A 49 1.68 11.42 8.49
CA ALA A 49 0.54 11.65 9.37
C ALA A 49 0.87 12.46 10.63
N ASN A 50 2.11 12.43 11.14
CA ASN A 50 2.52 13.29 12.25
C ASN A 50 2.85 14.72 11.76
N GLY A 51 3.60 14.83 10.66
CA GLY A 51 3.69 16.04 9.86
C GLY A 51 4.60 17.16 10.39
N THR A 52 5.48 16.90 11.37
CA THR A 52 6.54 17.87 11.71
C THR A 52 7.53 18.03 10.55
N GLN A 53 8.31 19.11 10.56
CA GLN A 53 9.33 19.32 9.53
C GLN A 53 10.36 18.18 9.51
N GLU A 54 10.76 17.69 10.67
CA GLU A 54 11.68 16.56 10.83
C GLU A 54 11.08 15.27 10.28
N ASP A 55 9.80 15.00 10.58
CA ASP A 55 9.13 13.78 10.12
C ASP A 55 8.88 13.81 8.61
N ILE A 56 8.51 14.96 8.04
CA ILE A 56 8.36 15.10 6.59
C ILE A 56 9.72 14.93 5.90
N ALA A 57 10.79 15.52 6.44
CA ALA A 57 12.14 15.34 5.91
C ALA A 57 12.59 13.87 5.95
N LEU A 58 12.28 13.15 7.03
CA LEU A 58 12.58 11.73 7.13
C LEU A 58 11.68 10.89 6.21
N ALA A 59 10.39 11.21 6.12
CA ALA A 59 9.45 10.51 5.26
C ALA A 59 9.92 10.52 3.80
N VAL A 60 10.42 11.65 3.31
CA VAL A 60 10.98 11.74 1.95
C VAL A 60 12.15 10.76 1.76
N LYS A 61 13.07 10.65 2.74
CA LYS A 61 14.18 9.68 2.68
C LYS A 61 13.71 8.23 2.70
N VAL A 62 12.72 7.91 3.55
CA VAL A 62 12.10 6.59 3.63
C VAL A 62 11.42 6.24 2.30
N LEU A 63 10.72 7.20 1.69
CA LEU A 63 10.06 7.03 0.40
C LEU A 63 11.04 6.83 -0.75
N ASP A 64 12.13 7.60 -0.82
CA ASP A 64 13.17 7.40 -1.84
C ASP A 64 13.79 6.00 -1.71
N ALA A 65 14.02 5.51 -0.49
CA ALA A 65 14.51 4.16 -0.23
C ALA A 65 13.47 3.07 -0.58
N LEU A 66 12.17 3.35 -0.42
CA LEU A 66 11.11 2.46 -0.87
C LEU A 66 11.02 2.42 -2.41
N PHE A 67 11.18 3.57 -3.07
CA PHE A 67 11.11 3.64 -4.53
C PHE A 67 12.24 2.87 -5.20
N SER A 68 13.44 2.80 -4.60
CA SER A 68 14.53 1.95 -5.11
C SER A 68 14.22 0.45 -5.03
N CYS A 69 13.18 0.06 -4.28
CA CYS A 69 12.69 -1.32 -4.22
C CYS A 69 11.62 -1.61 -5.28
N GLN A 70 11.15 -0.61 -6.02
CA GLN A 70 10.14 -0.81 -7.07
C GLN A 70 10.81 -1.18 -8.39
N ASP A 71 10.34 -2.25 -9.01
CA ASP A 71 10.72 -2.62 -10.36
C ASP A 71 10.15 -1.58 -11.34
N THR A 72 11.04 -0.92 -12.07
CA THR A 72 10.70 0.12 -13.06
C THR A 72 11.21 -0.24 -14.45
N ASP A 73 11.68 -1.49 -14.66
CA ASP A 73 12.06 -2.00 -15.96
C ASP A 73 10.80 -2.42 -16.74
N PRO A 74 10.43 -1.73 -17.84
CA PRO A 74 9.22 -2.04 -18.60
C PRO A 74 9.24 -3.44 -19.24
N GLU A 75 10.41 -4.05 -19.40
CA GLU A 75 10.55 -5.42 -19.93
C GLU A 75 10.40 -6.49 -18.83
N SER A 76 10.35 -6.08 -17.56
CA SER A 76 10.21 -6.99 -16.44
C SER A 76 8.80 -7.57 -16.34
N ARG A 77 8.70 -8.90 -16.11
CA ARG A 77 7.41 -9.60 -15.92
C ARG A 77 6.65 -9.15 -14.66
N ILE A 78 7.34 -8.46 -13.77
CA ILE A 78 6.89 -7.96 -12.47
C ILE A 78 6.98 -6.43 -12.43
N TYR A 79 7.03 -5.77 -13.59
CA TYR A 79 7.07 -4.31 -13.73
C TYR A 79 6.05 -3.63 -12.84
N GLY A 80 6.52 -2.65 -12.05
CA GLY A 80 5.77 -1.87 -11.08
C GLY A 80 5.63 -2.50 -9.70
N ASN A 81 6.07 -3.74 -9.50
CA ASN A 81 6.01 -4.42 -8.20
C ASN A 81 7.17 -4.00 -7.29
N TYR A 82 7.08 -4.29 -5.98
CA TYR A 82 8.18 -4.04 -5.04
C TYR A 82 8.86 -5.35 -4.65
N ILE A 83 10.19 -5.34 -4.56
CA ILE A 83 10.93 -6.41 -3.88
C ILE A 83 10.49 -6.47 -2.42
N TRP A 84 10.39 -7.69 -1.89
CA TRP A 84 9.84 -7.90 -0.55
C TRP A 84 10.81 -7.43 0.52
N TYR A 85 12.06 -7.92 0.42
CA TYR A 85 13.19 -7.43 1.18
C TYR A 85 14.12 -6.60 0.29
N TYR A 86 14.75 -5.57 0.87
CA TYR A 86 15.71 -4.70 0.15
C TYR A 86 16.91 -5.50 -0.37
N GLU A 87 17.23 -6.58 0.33
CA GLU A 87 18.34 -7.48 0.05
C GLU A 87 18.01 -8.57 -0.98
N ASP A 88 16.76 -8.68 -1.44
CA ASP A 88 16.41 -9.64 -2.48
C ASP A 88 16.94 -9.17 -3.85
N GLU A 89 17.49 -10.09 -4.63
CA GLU A 89 17.96 -9.83 -6.00
C GLU A 89 16.82 -9.57 -7.02
N GLY A 90 15.56 -9.65 -6.58
CA GLY A 90 14.37 -9.43 -7.40
C GLY A 90 13.08 -9.81 -6.68
N VAL A 91 11.93 -9.60 -7.33
CA VAL A 91 10.63 -9.90 -6.71
C VAL A 91 10.42 -11.41 -6.66
N ARG A 92 10.43 -11.96 -5.45
CA ARG A 92 10.12 -13.38 -5.17
C ARG A 92 8.66 -13.62 -4.81
N ASP A 93 8.03 -12.64 -4.17
CA ASP A 93 6.61 -12.65 -3.83
C ASP A 93 5.90 -11.53 -4.62
N PRO A 94 4.97 -11.87 -5.52
CA PRO A 94 4.31 -10.88 -6.36
C PRO A 94 3.33 -9.98 -5.58
N ASN A 95 3.13 -10.18 -4.27
CA ASN A 95 2.20 -9.39 -3.48
C ASN A 95 2.80 -8.08 -2.93
N GLY A 96 4.08 -7.79 -3.18
CA GLY A 96 4.78 -6.60 -2.65
C GLY A 96 4.03 -5.29 -2.90
N ALA A 97 3.56 -5.07 -4.13
CA ALA A 97 2.72 -3.92 -4.51
C ALA A 97 1.44 -3.84 -3.69
N ALA A 98 0.68 -4.94 -3.58
CA ALA A 98 -0.57 -4.96 -2.85
C ALA A 98 -0.40 -4.65 -1.35
N PHE A 99 0.75 -5.01 -0.77
CA PHE A 99 1.08 -4.68 0.61
C PHE A 99 1.55 -3.24 0.79
N CYS A 100 2.40 -2.71 -0.10
CA CYS A 100 2.85 -1.32 -0.03
C CYS A 100 1.68 -0.34 -0.24
N LEU A 101 0.84 -0.58 -1.25
CA LEU A 101 -0.34 0.25 -1.56
C LEU A 101 -1.28 0.42 -0.35
N ALA A 102 -1.40 -0.58 0.51
CA ALA A 102 -2.24 -0.50 1.71
C ALA A 102 -1.79 0.55 2.74
N SER A 103 -0.55 1.02 2.66
CA SER A 103 -0.05 2.17 3.42
C SER A 103 -0.03 3.44 2.57
N LEU A 104 0.41 3.35 1.31
CA LEU A 104 0.60 4.50 0.42
C LEU A 104 -0.71 5.20 0.05
N LEU A 105 -1.77 4.44 -0.24
CA LEU A 105 -3.06 5.00 -0.64
C LEU A 105 -3.70 5.82 0.50
N PRO A 106 -3.88 5.29 1.73
CA PRO A 106 -4.30 6.09 2.88
C PRO A 106 -3.45 7.34 3.13
N MET A 107 -2.12 7.21 3.05
CA MET A 107 -1.20 8.33 3.27
C MET A 107 -1.48 9.48 2.30
N MET A 108 -1.64 9.16 1.01
CA MET A 108 -1.92 10.16 -0.01
C MET A 108 -3.35 10.73 0.11
N LEU A 109 -4.33 9.88 0.40
CA LEU A 109 -5.73 10.34 0.53
C LEU A 109 -5.93 11.30 1.71
N ASP A 110 -5.24 11.07 2.84
CA ASP A 110 -5.37 11.95 4.02
C ASP A 110 -4.43 13.15 4.01
N HIS A 111 -3.22 12.97 3.47
CA HIS A 111 -2.09 13.84 3.79
C HIS A 111 -1.18 14.17 2.59
N GLU A 112 -1.63 13.98 1.35
CA GLU A 112 -0.85 14.30 0.14
C GLU A 112 -0.21 15.69 0.23
N GLU A 113 -0.95 16.72 0.63
CA GLU A 113 -0.48 18.12 0.70
C GLU A 113 0.66 18.37 1.70
N ARG A 114 0.94 17.44 2.61
CA ARG A 114 2.08 17.58 3.54
C ARG A 114 3.41 17.21 2.89
N LEU A 115 3.38 16.46 1.79
CA LEU A 115 4.59 16.10 1.07
C LEU A 115 5.06 17.24 0.15
N PRO A 116 6.38 17.45 0.02
CA PRO A 116 6.93 18.34 -1.00
C PRO A 116 6.43 17.96 -2.40
N LYS A 117 6.26 18.94 -3.29
CA LYS A 117 5.70 18.75 -4.64
C LYS A 117 6.39 17.63 -5.44
N GLU A 118 7.72 17.54 -5.35
CA GLU A 118 8.48 16.49 -6.04
C GLU A 118 8.15 15.09 -5.50
N ALA A 119 8.12 14.93 -4.16
CA ALA A 119 7.78 13.67 -3.51
C ALA A 119 6.34 13.24 -3.83
N ARG A 120 5.38 14.18 -3.92
CA ARG A 120 4.00 13.90 -4.37
C ARG A 120 3.97 13.30 -5.78
N GLY A 121 4.72 13.89 -6.71
CA GLY A 121 4.82 13.41 -8.09
C GLY A 121 5.37 11.99 -8.16
N LYS A 122 6.51 11.74 -7.51
CA LYS A 122 7.12 10.40 -7.41
C LYS A 122 6.17 9.37 -6.78
N MET A 123 5.46 9.75 -5.73
CA MET A 123 4.50 8.88 -5.05
C MET A 123 3.31 8.51 -5.94
N ARG A 124 2.70 9.48 -6.64
CA ARG A 124 1.60 9.22 -7.58
C ARG A 124 2.02 8.27 -8.69
N GLU A 125 3.22 8.46 -9.23
CA GLU A 125 3.78 7.60 -10.26
C GLU A 125 4.05 6.18 -9.72
N SER A 126 4.66 6.09 -8.54
CA SER A 126 4.93 4.80 -7.87
C SER A 126 3.63 4.03 -7.60
N ILE A 127 2.56 4.71 -7.16
CA ILE A 127 1.21 4.13 -6.99
C ILE A 127 0.64 3.65 -8.32
N ARG A 128 0.76 4.44 -9.39
CA ARG A 128 0.28 4.06 -10.74
C ARG A 128 0.95 2.77 -11.22
N LEU A 129 2.27 2.67 -11.07
CA LEU A 129 3.04 1.46 -11.40
C LEU A 129 2.64 0.26 -10.54
N ALA A 130 2.48 0.45 -9.23
CA ALA A 130 2.06 -0.62 -8.33
C ALA A 130 0.65 -1.15 -8.63
N LEU A 131 -0.28 -0.26 -9.04
CA LEU A 131 -1.62 -0.66 -9.47
C LEU A 131 -1.59 -1.41 -10.81
N ALA A 132 -0.71 -1.03 -11.73
CA ALA A 132 -0.48 -1.80 -12.96
C ALA A 132 0.08 -3.19 -12.66
N ALA A 133 1.02 -3.31 -11.72
CA ALA A 133 1.54 -4.62 -11.27
C ALA A 133 0.44 -5.51 -10.68
N VAL A 134 -0.43 -4.95 -9.82
CA VAL A 134 -1.59 -5.67 -9.26
C VAL A 134 -2.55 -6.12 -10.38
N ALA A 135 -2.82 -5.24 -11.35
CA ALA A 135 -3.67 -5.57 -12.50
C ALA A 135 -3.05 -6.63 -13.42
N ASN A 136 -1.72 -6.69 -13.54
CA ASN A 136 -1.03 -7.70 -14.35
C ASN A 136 -1.03 -9.09 -13.69
N ILE A 137 -0.98 -9.16 -12.36
CA ILE A 137 -1.08 -10.43 -11.63
C ILE A 137 -2.52 -10.98 -11.72
N ASP A 138 -3.51 -10.08 -11.67
CA ASP A 138 -4.95 -10.34 -11.77
C ASP A 138 -5.43 -11.57 -11.01
N VAL A 139 -5.24 -11.57 -9.68
CA VAL A 139 -5.64 -12.70 -8.85
C VAL A 139 -7.15 -12.95 -8.92
N THR A 140 -7.54 -14.22 -8.86
CA THR A 140 -8.95 -14.61 -8.75
C THR A 140 -9.47 -14.38 -7.32
N GLN A 141 -10.79 -14.34 -7.16
CA GLN A 141 -11.44 -14.20 -5.84
C GLN A 141 -11.08 -15.36 -4.87
N MET A 142 -10.64 -16.50 -5.41
CA MET A 142 -10.17 -17.65 -4.62
C MET A 142 -8.82 -17.40 -3.94
N TYR A 143 -8.13 -16.30 -4.27
CA TYR A 143 -6.93 -15.85 -3.55
C TYR A 143 -7.27 -14.91 -2.37
N THR A 144 -8.50 -14.98 -1.88
CA THR A 144 -8.95 -14.55 -0.55
C THR A 144 -8.44 -13.15 -0.14
N ASN A 145 -7.43 -13.06 0.73
CA ASN A 145 -6.91 -11.82 1.28
C ASN A 145 -6.21 -10.93 0.23
N ILE A 146 -5.61 -11.53 -0.81
CA ILE A 146 -4.99 -10.76 -1.90
C ILE A 146 -6.06 -10.25 -2.84
N ALA A 147 -7.12 -11.02 -3.12
CA ALA A 147 -8.25 -10.54 -3.91
C ALA A 147 -8.94 -9.33 -3.26
N VAL A 148 -9.12 -9.38 -1.94
CA VAL A 148 -9.66 -8.24 -1.17
C VAL A 148 -8.74 -7.02 -1.24
N LYS A 149 -7.42 -7.21 -1.13
CA LYS A 149 -6.46 -6.12 -1.31
C LYS A 149 -6.49 -5.55 -2.72
N ASP A 150 -6.61 -6.40 -3.73
CA ASP A 150 -6.63 -5.99 -5.12
C ASP A 150 -7.77 -5.00 -5.38
N PHE A 151 -9.03 -5.41 -5.16
CA PHE A 151 -10.14 -4.49 -5.43
C PHE A 151 -10.11 -3.25 -4.52
N SER A 152 -9.74 -3.40 -3.23
CA SER A 152 -9.65 -2.26 -2.31
C SER A 152 -8.61 -1.24 -2.78
N ASN A 153 -7.40 -1.69 -3.12
CA ASN A 153 -6.34 -0.81 -3.58
C ASN A 153 -6.69 -0.20 -4.95
N THR A 154 -7.32 -0.97 -5.84
CA THR A 154 -7.70 -0.52 -7.18
C THR A 154 -8.75 0.59 -7.11
N ILE A 155 -9.80 0.43 -6.28
CA ILE A 155 -10.83 1.46 -6.10
C ILE A 155 -10.22 2.74 -5.51
N LEU A 156 -9.48 2.61 -4.39
CA LEU A 156 -8.86 3.77 -3.74
C LEU A 156 -7.82 4.46 -4.63
N GLY A 157 -7.08 3.68 -5.42
CA GLY A 157 -6.14 4.16 -6.42
C GLY A 157 -6.82 4.92 -7.56
N GLY A 158 -7.91 4.37 -8.11
CA GLY A 158 -8.72 5.04 -9.12
C GLY A 158 -9.29 6.37 -8.62
N GLN A 159 -9.74 6.43 -7.36
CA GLN A 159 -10.18 7.67 -6.73
C GLN A 159 -9.04 8.69 -6.60
N LEU A 160 -7.88 8.28 -6.07
CA LEU A 160 -6.71 9.15 -5.88
C LEU A 160 -6.15 9.70 -7.21
N LEU A 161 -6.08 8.83 -8.22
CA LEU A 161 -5.54 9.15 -9.54
C LEU A 161 -6.58 9.75 -10.49
N LYS A 162 -7.87 9.77 -10.09
CA LYS A 162 -9.01 10.18 -10.92
C LYS A 162 -9.10 9.37 -12.22
N ASP A 163 -8.87 8.07 -12.10
CA ASP A 163 -8.86 7.12 -13.21
C ASP A 163 -10.14 6.27 -13.20
N PRO A 164 -11.08 6.49 -14.15
CA PRO A 164 -12.32 5.75 -14.21
C PRO A 164 -12.13 4.27 -14.57
N ALA A 165 -11.08 3.90 -15.32
CA ALA A 165 -10.83 2.50 -15.69
C ALA A 165 -10.39 1.67 -14.48
N LEU A 166 -9.60 2.27 -13.58
CA LEU A 166 -9.27 1.66 -12.30
C LEU A 166 -10.53 1.48 -11.44
N LEU A 167 -11.38 2.50 -11.33
CA LEU A 167 -12.64 2.39 -10.59
C LEU A 167 -13.55 1.29 -11.14
N GLU A 168 -13.70 1.20 -12.46
CA GLU A 168 -14.49 0.16 -13.12
C GLU A 168 -13.93 -1.25 -12.82
N ARG A 169 -12.61 -1.45 -12.97
CA ARG A 169 -11.96 -2.73 -12.65
C ARG A 169 -12.16 -3.11 -11.19
N GLY A 170 -11.91 -2.18 -10.27
CA GLY A 170 -12.04 -2.41 -8.84
C GLY A 170 -13.47 -2.76 -8.44
N ASN A 171 -14.45 -2.01 -8.92
CA ASN A 171 -15.87 -2.26 -8.66
C ASN A 171 -16.34 -3.60 -9.23
N ARG A 172 -15.90 -3.97 -10.45
CA ARG A 172 -16.19 -5.29 -11.02
C ARG A 172 -15.68 -6.41 -10.10
N LYS A 173 -14.43 -6.34 -9.65
CA LYS A 173 -13.85 -7.36 -8.76
C LYS A 173 -14.50 -7.39 -7.37
N LEU A 174 -14.96 -6.25 -6.85
CA LEU A 174 -15.76 -6.20 -5.63
C LEU A 174 -17.09 -6.94 -5.81
N VAL A 175 -17.81 -6.70 -6.91
CA VAL A 175 -19.07 -7.39 -7.22
C VAL A 175 -18.86 -8.89 -7.39
N GLU A 176 -17.81 -9.33 -8.10
CA GLU A 176 -17.46 -10.75 -8.22
C GLU A 176 -17.20 -11.40 -6.85
N TRP A 177 -16.50 -10.70 -5.96
CA TRP A 177 -16.24 -11.16 -4.59
C TRP A 177 -17.53 -11.29 -3.76
N MET A 178 -18.46 -10.33 -3.91
CA MET A 178 -19.77 -10.37 -3.26
C MET A 178 -20.60 -11.55 -3.77
N GLN A 179 -20.66 -11.75 -5.09
CA GLN A 179 -21.36 -12.89 -5.71
C GLN A 179 -20.81 -14.23 -5.24
N LEU A 180 -19.48 -14.36 -5.12
CA LEU A 180 -18.87 -15.56 -4.55
C LEU A 180 -19.27 -15.76 -3.08
N THR A 181 -19.26 -14.70 -2.30
CA THR A 181 -19.69 -14.72 -0.89
C THR A 181 -21.16 -15.15 -0.77
N ASP A 182 -22.04 -14.61 -1.61
CA ASP A 182 -23.47 -14.95 -1.63
C ASP A 182 -23.70 -16.42 -2.00
N ALA A 183 -22.95 -16.94 -2.97
CA ALA A 183 -23.03 -18.34 -3.39
C ALA A 183 -22.59 -19.33 -2.29
N HIS A 184 -21.63 -18.94 -1.45
CA HIS A 184 -21.10 -19.79 -0.38
C HIS A 184 -21.71 -19.52 1.00
N GLY A 185 -22.46 -18.43 1.17
CA GLY A 185 -23.04 -17.98 2.44
C GLY A 185 -22.05 -17.35 3.42
N ILE A 186 -20.75 -17.44 3.15
CA ILE A 186 -19.66 -16.81 3.91
C ILE A 186 -18.55 -16.36 2.94
N PRO A 187 -17.75 -15.35 3.31
CA PRO A 187 -16.57 -15.01 2.54
C PRO A 187 -15.63 -16.20 2.41
N VAL A 188 -15.26 -16.53 1.18
CA VAL A 188 -14.23 -17.55 0.91
C VAL A 188 -12.90 -17.01 1.42
N ASP A 189 -12.36 -17.66 2.45
CA ASP A 189 -11.06 -17.36 3.05
C ASP A 189 -10.35 -18.69 3.36
N TYR A 190 -9.03 -18.66 3.56
CA TYR A 190 -8.22 -19.82 3.95
C TYR A 190 -8.51 -20.34 5.36
N ASN A 191 -9.61 -19.90 5.99
CA ASN A 191 -9.95 -20.16 7.39
C ASN A 191 -8.78 -19.89 8.35
N SER A 192 -7.99 -18.86 8.03
CA SER A 192 -6.76 -18.51 8.74
C SER A 192 -6.96 -17.17 9.45
N PRO A 193 -6.89 -17.12 10.79
CA PRO A 193 -6.99 -15.86 11.53
C PRO A 193 -5.97 -14.80 11.06
N THR A 194 -4.81 -15.25 10.58
CA THR A 194 -3.77 -14.37 10.04
C THR A 194 -4.21 -13.68 8.75
N TYR A 195 -4.81 -14.42 7.81
CA TYR A 195 -5.26 -13.88 6.52
C TYR A 195 -6.59 -13.13 6.64
N TYR A 196 -7.51 -13.62 7.49
CA TYR A 196 -8.76 -12.92 7.76
C TYR A 196 -8.53 -11.49 8.27
N ARG A 197 -7.54 -11.30 9.16
CA ARG A 197 -7.14 -9.96 9.62
C ARG A 197 -6.66 -9.06 8.48
N VAL A 198 -5.99 -9.62 7.46
CA VAL A 198 -5.54 -8.87 6.29
C VAL A 198 -6.74 -8.42 5.45
N SER A 199 -7.69 -9.32 5.19
CA SER A 199 -8.94 -9.05 4.49
C SER A 199 -9.76 -7.96 5.21
N LEU A 200 -9.93 -8.10 6.53
CA LEU A 200 -10.69 -7.14 7.34
C LEU A 200 -10.08 -5.73 7.30
N ARG A 201 -8.75 -5.62 7.41
CA ARG A 201 -8.07 -4.32 7.32
C ARG A 201 -8.24 -3.66 5.97
N ALA A 202 -8.10 -4.41 4.88
CA ALA A 202 -8.27 -3.90 3.52
C ALA A 202 -9.71 -3.44 3.25
N ARG A 203 -10.72 -4.15 3.78
CA ARG A 203 -12.12 -3.72 3.73
C ARG A 203 -12.40 -2.50 4.57
N PHE A 204 -11.86 -2.45 5.79
CA PHE A 204 -11.99 -1.27 6.65
C PHE A 204 -11.43 -0.02 5.96
N GLN A 205 -10.25 -0.12 5.34
CA GLN A 205 -9.66 0.98 4.57
C GLN A 205 -10.54 1.39 3.40
N LEU A 206 -11.03 0.42 2.62
CA LEU A 206 -11.93 0.70 1.50
C LEU A 206 -13.17 1.46 1.96
N VAL A 207 -13.89 0.95 2.97
CA VAL A 207 -15.10 1.61 3.49
C VAL A 207 -14.78 2.96 4.12
N HIS A 208 -13.62 3.13 4.75
CA HIS A 208 -13.23 4.40 5.36
C HIS A 208 -12.97 5.49 4.31
N TYR A 209 -12.21 5.16 3.27
CA TYR A 209 -11.67 6.14 2.31
C TYR A 209 -12.47 6.29 1.01
N ALA A 210 -13.22 5.27 0.60
CA ALA A 210 -13.99 5.35 -0.63
C ALA A 210 -15.08 6.42 -0.52
N THR A 211 -15.20 7.23 -1.56
CA THR A 211 -16.32 8.15 -1.75
C THR A 211 -17.38 7.59 -2.70
N ASP A 212 -17.08 6.48 -3.37
CA ASP A 212 -18.02 5.78 -4.24
C ASP A 212 -19.22 5.24 -3.42
N PRO A 213 -20.46 5.67 -3.71
CA PRO A 213 -21.66 5.15 -3.05
C PRO A 213 -21.84 3.65 -3.19
N ALA A 214 -21.31 3.02 -4.25
CA ALA A 214 -21.41 1.57 -4.45
C ALA A 214 -20.60 0.76 -3.41
N VAL A 215 -19.67 1.42 -2.69
CA VAL A 215 -18.83 0.80 -1.65
C VAL A 215 -19.43 0.97 -0.25
N LYS A 216 -20.32 1.96 -0.05
CA LYS A 216 -20.91 2.30 1.25
C LYS A 216 -22.13 1.45 1.55
#